data_AF-G2FNP6-F1
#
_entry.id   AF-G2FNP6-F1
#
_cell.length_a   1.000
_cell.length_b   1.000
_cell.length_c   1.000
_cell.angle_alpha   90.00
_cell.angle_beta   90.00
_cell.angle_gamma   90.00
#
_symmetry.space_group_name_H-M   'P 1'
#
loop_
_entity.id
_entity.type
_entity.pdbx_description
1 polymer ?
#
loop_
_entity_poly.entity_id
_entity_poly.type
_entity_poly.pdbx_seq_one_letter_code
_entity_poly.pdbx_strand_id
1 'polypeptide(L)' 'MAGKTGRRLRHYPYLKLKALLAEKNLKQKYLADLLGLSPVTINQKINGTLEFTYTEAEIICDELEVSTEILRGQKVS' A
#
# COMPACT_ATOMS: atom_id res chain seq x y z
N MET A 1 -0.18 -20.72 23.50
CA MET A 1 0.14 -19.27 23.41
C MET A 1 1.15 -19.07 22.28
N ALA A 2 0.72 -18.69 21.08
CA ALA A 2 1.64 -18.31 20.01
C ALA A 2 1.68 -16.78 19.98
N GLY A 3 2.69 -16.20 20.66
CA GLY A 3 2.95 -14.77 20.62
C GLY A 3 3.16 -14.34 19.17
N LYS A 4 2.33 -13.41 18.70
CA LYS A 4 2.48 -12.79 17.38
C LYS A 4 3.88 -12.16 17.33
N THR A 5 4.82 -12.80 16.65
CA THR A 5 6.09 -12.17 16.25
C THR A 5 5.71 -10.92 15.46
N GLY A 6 5.80 -9.75 16.08
CA GLY A 6 5.51 -8.48 15.41
C GLY A 6 6.44 -8.37 14.20
N ARG A 7 5.88 -8.52 12.99
CA ARG A 7 6.66 -8.34 11.76
C ARG A 7 7.26 -6.93 11.80
N ARG A 8 8.59 -6.83 11.68
CA ARG A 8 9.28 -5.54 11.59
C ARG A 8 8.76 -4.82 10.35
N LEU A 9 8.19 -3.64 10.57
CA LEU A 9 7.78 -2.76 9.49
C LEU A 9 9.03 -2.11 8.87
N ARG A 10 9.14 -2.14 7.55
CA ARG A 10 10.13 -1.41 6.76
C ARG A 10 9.78 0.07 6.65
N HIS A 11 8.48 0.38 6.61
CA HIS A 11 7.97 1.75 6.61
C HIS A 11 6.61 1.85 7.32
N TYR A 12 6.18 3.08 7.61
CA TYR A 12 4.84 3.32 8.13
C TYR A 12 3.76 3.00 7.09
N PRO A 13 2.59 2.51 7.50
CA PRO A 13 1.51 2.19 6.58
C PRO A 13 1.12 3.39 5.71
N TYR A 14 0.78 3.12 4.44
CA TYR A 14 0.35 4.13 3.48
C TYR A 14 -1.12 4.48 3.70
N LEU A 15 -1.39 5.28 4.72
CA LEU A 15 -2.74 5.66 5.12
C LEU A 15 -3.44 6.54 4.08
N LYS A 16 -2.68 7.42 3.43
CA LYS A 16 -3.15 8.26 2.32
C LYS A 16 -3.65 7.41 1.16
N LEU A 17 -2.87 6.41 0.75
CA LEU A 17 -3.29 5.46 -0.29
C LEU A 17 -4.57 4.71 0.12
N LYS A 18 -4.67 4.23 1.37
CA LYS A 18 -5.89 3.57 1.84
C LYS A 18 -7.12 4.49 1.79
N ALA A 19 -6.96 5.75 2.20
CA ALA A 19 -8.03 6.74 2.16
C ALA A 19 -8.47 6.99 0.72
N LEU A 20 -7.53 7.23 -0.20
CA LEU A 20 -7.80 7.46 -1.61
C LEU A 20 -8.54 6.29 -2.27
N LEU A 21 -8.13 5.05 -1.97
CA LEU A 21 -8.84 3.87 -2.45
C LEU A 21 -10.28 3.83 -1.93
N ALA A 22 -10.50 4.18 -0.66
CA ALA A 22 -11.85 4.26 -0.10
C ALA A 22 -12.69 5.37 -0.75
N GLU A 23 -12.10 6.55 -0.99
CA GLU A 23 -12.74 7.68 -1.67
C GLU A 23 -13.17 7.32 -3.11
N LYS A 24 -12.29 6.61 -3.85
CA LYS A 24 -12.59 6.12 -5.21
C LYS A 24 -13.39 4.81 -5.23
N ASN A 25 -13.82 4.29 -4.07
CA ASN A 25 -14.50 2.99 -3.94
C ASN A 25 -13.72 1.79 -4.51
N LEU A 26 -12.39 1.89 -4.58
CA LEU A 26 -11.48 0.87 -5.08
C LEU A 26 -11.06 -0.07 -3.95
N LYS A 27 -11.02 -1.38 -4.26
CA LYS A 27 -10.55 -2.39 -3.31
C LYS A 27 -9.04 -2.59 -3.48
N GLN A 28 -8.36 -3.07 -2.43
CA GLN A 28 -6.94 -3.50 -2.57
C GLN A 28 -6.73 -4.58 -3.64
N LYS A 29 -7.78 -5.36 -3.95
CA LYS A 29 -7.77 -6.31 -5.07
C LYS A 29 -7.54 -5.62 -6.41
N TYR A 30 -8.04 -4.40 -6.59
CA TYR A 30 -7.79 -3.59 -7.80
C TYR A 30 -6.30 -3.34 -8.00
N LEU A 31 -5.60 -2.89 -6.95
CA LEU A 31 -4.15 -2.70 -7.01
C LEU A 31 -3.38 -4.01 -7.23
N ALA A 32 -3.91 -5.13 -6.71
CA ALA A 32 -3.33 -6.44 -6.95
C ALA A 32 -3.41 -6.84 -8.43
N ASP A 33 -4.57 -6.63 -9.04
CA ASP A 33 -4.80 -6.88 -10.47
C ASP A 33 -3.93 -5.95 -11.34
N LEU A 34 -3.95 -4.65 -11.04
CA LEU A 34 -3.19 -3.61 -11.74
C LEU A 34 -1.67 -3.90 -11.76
N LEU A 35 -1.12 -4.36 -10.63
CA LEU A 35 0.31 -4.62 -10.49
C LEU A 35 0.69 -6.08 -10.79
N GLY A 36 -0.28 -6.94 -11.12
CA GLY A 36 -0.04 -8.38 -11.29
C GLY A 36 0.46 -9.06 -10.00
N LEU A 37 0.08 -8.54 -8.83
CA LEU A 37 0.51 -9.02 -7.53
C LEU A 37 -0.60 -9.76 -6.78
N SER A 38 -0.19 -10.64 -5.86
CA SER A 38 -1.12 -11.25 -4.93
C SER A 38 -1.71 -10.21 -3.95
N PRO A 39 -2.98 -10.35 -3.54
CA PRO A 39 -3.61 -9.45 -2.57
C PRO A 39 -2.87 -9.43 -1.23
N VAL A 40 -2.22 -10.55 -0.87
CA VAL A 40 -1.36 -10.65 0.32
C VAL A 40 -0.14 -9.73 0.20
N THR A 41 0.51 -9.69 -0.96
CA THR A 41 1.67 -8.81 -1.23
C THR A 41 1.27 -7.35 -1.16
N ILE A 42 0.14 -6.98 -1.77
CA ILE A 42 -0.40 -5.62 -1.69
C ILE A 42 -0.69 -5.23 -0.24
N ASN A 43 -1.33 -6.13 0.53
CA ASN A 43 -1.60 -5.87 1.93
C ASN A 43 -0.30 -5.66 2.73
N GLN A 44 0.71 -6.49 2.49
CA GLN A 44 2.03 -6.35 3.11
C GLN A 44 2.71 -5.04 2.73
N LYS A 45 2.62 -4.61 1.46
CA LYS A 45 3.16 -3.34 0.97
C LYS A 45 2.47 -2.15 1.62
N ILE A 46 1.14 -2.13 1.57
CA ILE A 46 0.33 -1.07 2.17
C ILE A 46 0.54 -0.95 3.69
N ASN A 47 0.70 -2.09 4.39
CA ASN A 47 0.85 -2.11 5.84
C ASN A 47 2.29 -1.95 6.33
N GLY A 48 3.27 -1.76 5.44
CA GLY A 48 4.64 -1.46 5.87
C GLY A 48 5.58 -2.64 5.99
N THR A 49 5.16 -3.86 5.65
CA THR A 49 6.03 -5.04 5.69
C THR A 49 6.96 -5.12 4.47
N LEU A 50 6.49 -4.63 3.32
CA LEU A 50 7.21 -4.59 2.05
C LEU A 50 7.09 -3.18 1.47
N GLU A 51 7.98 -2.79 0.56
CA GLU A 51 7.93 -1.48 -0.10
C GLU A 51 7.38 -1.62 -1.51
N PHE A 52 6.71 -0.57 -2.02
CA PHE A 52 6.50 -0.45 -3.46
C PHE A 52 7.82 -0.03 -4.12
N THR A 53 8.15 -0.71 -5.21
CA THR A 53 9.21 -0.29 -6.13
C THR A 53 8.79 0.99 -6.84
N TYR A 54 9.77 1.71 -7.40
CA TYR A 54 9.51 2.94 -8.13
C TYR A 54 8.52 2.72 -9.29
N THR A 55 8.69 1.65 -10.07
CA THR A 55 7.80 1.32 -11.19
C THR A 55 6.36 1.02 -10.73
N GLU A 56 6.18 0.25 -9.65
CA GLU A 56 4.84 0.01 -9.09
C GLU A 56 4.21 1.31 -8.58
N ALA A 57 5.02 2.16 -7.95
CA ALA A 57 4.58 3.47 -7.47
C ALA A 57 4.11 4.37 -8.61
N GLU A 58 4.85 4.43 -9.71
CA GLU A 58 4.48 5.17 -10.91
C GLU A 58 3.17 4.67 -11.52
N ILE A 59 3.00 3.35 -11.66
CA ILE A 59 1.75 2.76 -12.20
C ILE A 59 0.54 3.14 -11.33
N ILE A 60 0.68 3.06 -9.99
CA ILE A 60 -0.39 3.47 -9.08
C ILE A 60 -0.69 4.97 -9.22
N CYS A 61 0.34 5.80 -9.37
CA CYS A 61 0.20 7.25 -9.48
C CYS A 61 -0.49 7.65 -10.78
N ASP A 62 -0.11 7.03 -11.90
CA ASP A 62 -0.71 7.22 -13.22
C ASP A 62 -2.20 6.83 -13.20
N GLU A 63 -2.50 5.61 -12.74
CA GLU A 63 -3.88 5.09 -12.70
C GLU A 63 -4.81 5.85 -11.77
N LEU A 64 -4.28 6.34 -10.64
CA LEU A 64 -5.08 7.07 -9.67
C LEU A 64 -5.08 8.59 -9.93
N GLU A 65 -4.30 9.06 -10.91
CA GLU A 65 -4.06 10.47 -11.24
C GLU A 65 -3.58 11.27 -10.02
N VAL A 66 -2.60 10.71 -9.29
CA VAL A 66 -2.06 11.30 -8.05
C VAL A 66 -0.54 11.32 -8.04
N SER A 67 0.04 12.16 -7.19
CA SER A 67 1.49 12.21 -6.97
C SER A 67 1.99 11.10 -6.05
N THR A 68 3.28 10.78 -6.16
CA THR A 68 4.01 9.79 -5.32
C THR A 68 3.95 10.08 -3.81
N GLU A 69 3.55 11.29 -3.41
CA GLU A 69 3.26 11.66 -2.03
C GLU A 69 2.20 10.78 -1.36
N ILE A 70 1.32 10.15 -2.14
CA ILE A 70 0.30 9.22 -1.63
C ILE A 70 0.93 7.96 -1.00
N LEU A 71 2.13 7.60 -1.46
CA LEU A 71 2.95 6.47 -1.00
C LEU A 71 3.93 6.90 0.10
N ARG A 72 3.63 7.99 0.83
CA ARG A 72 4.38 8.39 2.02
C ARG A 72 3.78 7.73 3.26
N GLY A 73 4.58 6.89 3.93
CA GLY A 73 4.19 6.25 5.18
C GLY A 73 3.94 7.31 6.26
N GLN A 74 2.79 7.23 6.93
CA GLN A 74 2.41 8.18 7.98
C GLN A 74 2.25 7.47 9.32
N LYS A 75 2.80 8.09 10.37
CA LYS A 75 2.57 7.68 11.75
C LYS A 75 1.29 8.36 12.23
N VAL A 76 0.26 7.58 12.54
CA VAL A 76 -0.84 8.07 13.37
C VAL A 76 -0.36 7.97 14.81
N SER A 77 -0.23 9.15 15.44
CA SER A 77 0.13 9.30 16.86
C SER A 77 -1.09 9.16 17.73
#